data_AF-A0A3B9L3P6-F1
#
_entry.id   AF-A0A3B9L3P6-F1
#
_cell.length_a   1.000
_cell.length_b   1.000
_cell.length_c   1.000
_cell.angle_alpha   90.00
_cell.angle_beta   90.00
_cell.angle_gamma   90.00
#
_symmetry.space_group_name_H-M   'P 1'
#
loop_
_entity.id
_entity.type
_entity.pdbx_description
1 polymer ?
#
loop_
_entity_poly.entity_id
_entity_poly.type
_entity_poly.pdbx_seq_one_letter_code
_entity_poly.pdbx_strand_id
1 'polypeptide(L)' 'MSLVALIDYGSGNLHSAGRALREAARLGETGHEIRITNRAEDILAAERVVLPGVGHFADCAAG' A
#
# COMPACT_ATOMS: atom_id res chain seq x y z
N MET A 1 -4.91 16.15 4.49
CA MET A 1 -4.06 15.22 3.71
C MET A 1 -3.55 14.17 4.67
N SER A 2 -3.71 12.90 4.36
CA SER A 2 -3.29 11.83 5.26
C SER A 2 -2.58 10.71 4.53
N LEU A 3 -1.75 10.00 5.30
CA LEU A 3 -0.88 8.95 4.83
C LEU A 3 -1.65 7.64 4.66
N VAL A 4 -1.53 7.06 3.47
CA VAL A 4 -1.93 5.69 3.16
C VAL A 4 -0.66 4.87 2.95
N ALA A 5 -0.43 3.89 3.82
CA ALA A 5 0.68 2.96 3.67
C ALA A 5 0.28 1.81 2.75
N LEU A 6 0.99 1.62 1.65
CA LEU A 6 0.97 0.40 0.86
C LEU A 6 2.10 -0.50 1.35
N ILE A 7 1.76 -1.63 1.99
CA ILE A 7 2.74 -2.52 2.59
C ILE A 7 3.54 -3.24 1.50
N ASP A 8 4.85 -3.04 1.52
CA ASP A 8 5.80 -3.85 0.78
C ASP A 8 6.24 -5.03 1.64
N TYR A 9 5.84 -6.24 1.24
CA TYR A 9 6.25 -7.50 1.88
C TYR A 9 7.15 -8.34 0.97
N GLY A 10 7.78 -7.72 -0.05
CA GLY A 10 8.78 -8.36 -0.90
C GLY A 10 8.23 -9.14 -2.10
N SER A 11 6.91 -9.17 -2.33
CA SER A 11 6.34 -9.79 -3.54
C SER A 11 5.05 -9.09 -4.00
N GLY A 12 4.68 -9.31 -5.26
CA GLY A 12 3.38 -8.92 -5.81
C GLY A 12 3.36 -7.72 -6.76
N ASN A 13 2.26 -6.96 -6.71
CA ASN A 13 1.87 -5.96 -7.71
C ASN A 13 2.08 -4.51 -7.24
N LEU A 14 3.06 -4.26 -6.35
CA LEU A 14 3.29 -2.97 -5.70
C LEU A 14 3.33 -1.78 -6.65
N HIS A 15 3.95 -1.96 -7.82
CA HIS A 15 4.07 -0.89 -8.79
C HIS A 15 2.73 -0.51 -9.46
N SER A 16 1.89 -1.50 -9.80
CA SER A 16 0.56 -1.24 -10.36
C SER A 16 -0.44 -0.81 -9.28
N ALA A 17 -0.41 -1.45 -8.11
CA ALA A 17 -1.22 -1.07 -6.95
C ALA A 17 -0.91 0.37 -6.49
N GLY A 18 0.37 0.72 -6.36
CA GLY A 18 0.80 2.07 -6.01
C GLY A 18 0.38 3.12 -7.04
N ARG A 19 0.44 2.80 -8.35
CA ARG A 19 -0.11 3.67 -9.39
C ARG A 19 -1.62 3.85 -9.27
N ALA A 20 -2.36 2.75 -9.11
CA ALA A 20 -3.82 2.79 -8.98
C ALA A 20 -4.27 3.61 -7.77
N LEU A 21 -3.60 3.46 -6.63
CA LEU A 21 -3.89 4.25 -5.43
C LEU A 21 -3.60 5.74 -5.61
N ARG A 22 -2.48 6.10 -6.24
CA ARG A 22 -2.18 7.51 -6.53
C ARG A 22 -3.19 8.12 -7.48
N GLU A 23 -3.58 7.37 -8.51
CA GLU A 23 -4.59 7.84 -9.47
C GLU A 23 -5.97 7.95 -8.81
N ALA A 24 -6.36 7.01 -7.96
CA ALA A 24 -7.59 7.11 -7.18
C ALA A 24 -7.58 8.33 -6.24
N ALA A 25 -6.46 8.59 -5.57
CA ALA A 25 -6.31 9.76 -4.70
C ALA A 25 -6.44 11.07 -5.50
N ARG A 26 -5.91 11.10 -6.74
CA ARG A 26 -6.01 12.22 -7.67
C ARG A 26 -7.45 12.42 -8.17
N LEU A 27 -8.08 11.36 -8.68
CA LEU A 27 -9.44 11.39 -9.23
C LEU A 27 -10.51 11.70 -8.17
N GLY A 28 -10.30 11.23 -6.94
CA GLY A 28 -11.18 11.53 -5.81
C GLY A 28 -10.87 12.85 -5.11
N GLU A 29 -9.90 13.63 -5.60
CA GLU A 29 -9.48 14.93 -5.03
C GLU A 29 -9.17 14.88 -3.52
N THR A 30 -8.76 13.71 -3.04
CA THR A 30 -8.57 13.46 -1.59
C THR A 30 -7.27 14.03 -1.03
N GLY A 31 -6.27 14.23 -1.89
CA GLY A 31 -4.93 14.64 -1.50
C GLY A 31 -4.22 13.64 -0.58
N HIS A 32 -4.62 12.36 -0.57
CA HIS A 32 -3.94 11.33 0.20
C HIS A 32 -2.52 11.09 -0.33
N GLU A 33 -1.58 10.95 0.59
CA GLU A 33 -0.21 10.59 0.26
C GLU A 33 -0.07 9.07 0.28
N ILE A 34 0.32 8.48 -0.86
CA ILE A 34 0.54 7.04 -0.96
C ILE A 34 2.02 6.73 -0.74
N ARG A 35 2.33 6.04 0.36
CA ARG A 35 3.69 5.61 0.69
C ARG A 35 3.80 4.10 0.62
N ILE A 36 4.69 3.63 -0.24
CA ILE A 36 5.05 2.21 -0.32
C ILE A 36 6.15 1.99 0.72
N THR A 37 5.94 1.07 1.67
CA THR A 37 6.85 0.88 2.80
C THR A 37 6.77 -0.51 3.40
N ASN A 38 7.91 -1.00 3.89
CA ASN A 38 8.03 -2.20 4.71
C ASN A 38 8.39 -1.86 6.18
N ARG A 39 8.41 -0.57 6.53
CA ARG A 39 8.84 -0.09 7.85
C ARG A 39 7.64 -0.01 8.77
N ALA A 40 7.72 -0.69 9.92
CA ALA A 40 6.63 -0.70 10.91
C ALA A 40 6.22 0.70 11.38
N GLU A 41 7.18 1.60 11.53
CA GLU A 41 6.93 3.00 11.91
C GLU A 41 6.04 3.76 10.91
N ASP A 42 6.25 3.56 9.61
CA ASP A 42 5.45 4.21 8.57
C ASP A 42 4.01 3.65 8.55
N ILE A 43 3.87 2.34 8.82
CA ILE A 43 2.57 1.66 8.90
C ILE A 43 1.79 2.15 10.12
N LEU A 44 2.45 2.27 11.28
CA LEU A 44 1.85 2.77 12.51
C LEU A 44 1.45 4.25 12.43
N ALA A 45 2.19 5.04 11.65
CA ALA A 45 1.88 6.45 11.42
C ALA A 45 0.80 6.68 10.35
N ALA A 46 0.45 5.66 9.56
CA ALA A 46 -0.54 5.78 8.51
C ALA A 46 -1.97 5.78 9.06
N GLU A 47 -2.83 6.64 8.51
CA GLU A 47 -4.26 6.64 8.86
C GLU A 47 -4.97 5.44 8.20
N ARG A 48 -4.45 4.97 7.07
CA ARG A 48 -4.99 3.85 6.30
C ARG A 48 -3.84 2.96 5.82
N VAL A 49 -4.11 1.67 5.76
CA VAL A 49 -3.13 0.66 5.33
C VAL A 49 -3.74 -0.19 4.23
N VAL A 50 -2.94 -0.46 3.19
CA VAL A 50 -3.26 -1.33 2.08
C VAL A 50 -2.24 -2.46 2.08
N LEU A 51 -2.72 -3.70 2.23
CA LEU A 51 -1.92 -4.89 2.03
C LEU A 51 -2.15 -5.38 0.58
N PRO A 52 -1.16 -5.27 -0.32
CA PRO A 52 -1.32 -5.72 -1.70
C PRO A 52 -1.42 -7.25 -1.76
N GLY A 53 -2.04 -7.79 -2.80
CA GLY A 53 -2.16 -9.23 -2.97
C GLY A 53 -2.21 -9.61 -4.44
N VAL A 54 -1.45 -10.65 -4.81
CA VAL A 54 -1.53 -11.33 -6.11
C VAL A 54 -1.87 -12.80 -5.92
N GLY A 55 -2.97 -13.13 -5.23
CA GLY A 55 -3.46 -14.52 -5.12
C GLY A 55 -2.54 -15.55 -4.44
N HIS A 56 -1.28 -15.21 -4.12
CA HIS A 56 -0.31 -16.05 -3.42
C HIS A 56 -0.38 -15.85 -1.90
N PHE A 57 -1.59 -15.67 -1.34
CA PHE A 57 -1.75 -15.56 0.11
C PHE A 57 -1.17 -16.80 0.84
N ALA A 58 -1.10 -17.95 0.15
CA ALA A 58 -0.43 -19.16 0.62
C ALA A 58 1.09 -18.97 0.80
N ASP A 59 1.78 -18.28 -0.11
CA ASP A 59 3.22 -18.00 0.02
C ASP A 59 3.49 -16.90 1.05
N CYS A 60 2.54 -15.98 1.26
CA CYS A 60 2.62 -14.95 2.30
C CYS A 60 2.46 -15.48 3.73
N ALA A 61 1.71 -16.57 3.92
CA ALA A 61 1.48 -17.15 5.25
C ALA A 61 2.55 -18.20 5.65
N ALA A 62 3.29 -18.72 4.68
CA ALA A 62 4.31 -19.75 4.87
C ALA A 62 5.74 -19.20 5.06
N GLY A 63 5.93 -17.88 4.92
CA GLY A 63 7.21 -17.18 5.08
C GLY A 63 7.35 -16.50 6.44
#